data_AF-A0A2E7C652-F1
#
_entry.id   AF-A0A2E7C652-F1
#
_cell.length_a   1.000
_cell.length_b   1.000
_cell.length_c   1.000
_cell.angle_alpha   90.00
_cell.angle_beta   90.00
_cell.angle_gamma   90.00
#
_symmetry.space_group_name_H-M   'P 1'
#
loop_
_entity.id
_entity.type
_entity.pdbx_description
1 polymer ?
#
loop_
_entity_poly.entity_id
_entity_poly.type
_entity_poly.pdbx_seq_one_letter_code
_entity_poly.pdbx_strand_id
1 'polypeptide(L)'
;MRQQSALPRLRGALCSALLLACALPTAAADIELPLELDLAIVEEALAAQLFNGADRKAELFHDSKACNALTLSDPRVEGTEQGQLRLTSRFDARIGLLLGGRCRMPVAWSGLIETFEDVRVTPGSDRVSFRVTDSNMLSSEDGSRKLPGMLWDWIKDQVHPRLGAITLDFGPALTELRSLIHDALPTALEERNAVANSLQLRGAHARPGALTVVMSMRAPSVVVAELPAGDPAPLTEAELAAWDAAWQAWDAFATWLIKDLAAPADPELRAELLALLMEARYELRHALATDPAGRDPVRGLFLSTWTRLAPMLRENALAVPGGRSLELAAFISAGNALQALDEVAPQLGFTLDSQTLRRLARLLAPSVSDDELAYSTAVDPELRELLGLPPELAIESPEETAASGPFAWLIPTVHASTVSTSLVQLLTGWVPAAAELDRYLLAMEQLLDESIAAERARGTVPAEFFPLYQDLVRATAWQESCWRQFVAENGAVVPIRSSAGSVGLMQINQHVWRNIYDLEALQNNVGYNARAGSEILSHYLVDYAIKRGEHTVNGNVDDLARATYGVYNGGPRHLTRYRQGSRSAYLRSVDAGFWEKYQALRTTGASAVKQCYGGA
;
A
#
# COMPACT_ATOMS: atom_id res chain seq x y z
N MET A 1 -32.54 -74.14 34.95
CA MET A 1 -31.30 -73.49 35.43
C MET A 1 -31.33 -72.05 34.94
N ARG A 2 -31.61 -71.08 35.82
CA ARG A 2 -30.65 -70.04 36.29
C ARG A 2 -30.01 -69.28 35.12
N GLN A 3 -30.08 -67.96 34.96
CA GLN A 3 -30.49 -66.83 35.79
C GLN A 3 -30.72 -65.65 34.81
N GLN A 4 -31.81 -64.91 34.96
CA GLN A 4 -31.93 -63.52 34.52
C GLN A 4 -32.47 -62.69 35.69
N SER A 5 -32.15 -61.41 35.60
CA SER A 5 -32.76 -60.25 36.27
C SER A 5 -32.51 -60.04 37.76
N ALA A 6 -31.67 -59.05 38.06
CA ALA A 6 -31.80 -58.24 39.27
C ALA A 6 -31.36 -56.79 38.99
N LEU A 7 -32.34 -55.92 38.71
CA LEU A 7 -32.46 -54.60 39.34
C LEU A 7 -33.59 -54.74 40.38
N PRO A 8 -33.70 -53.96 41.47
CA PRO A 8 -33.24 -52.57 41.60
C PRO A 8 -32.57 -52.22 42.96
N ARG A 9 -31.88 -51.08 43.03
CA ARG A 9 -31.65 -50.38 44.31
C ARG A 9 -31.92 -48.89 44.15
N LEU A 10 -32.86 -48.43 44.97
CA LEU A 10 -33.02 -47.04 45.37
C LEU A 10 -31.71 -46.46 45.90
N ARG A 11 -31.39 -45.25 45.45
CA ARG A 11 -30.77 -44.10 46.16
C ARG A 11 -30.75 -42.98 45.11
N GLY A 12 -31.65 -41.99 45.13
CA GLY A 12 -31.99 -41.15 46.26
C GLY A 12 -31.22 -39.83 46.11
N ALA A 13 -31.79 -38.95 45.30
CA ALA A 13 -31.50 -37.54 45.05
C ALA A 13 -30.41 -36.86 45.90
N LEU A 14 -29.35 -36.35 45.24
CA LEU A 14 -28.64 -35.09 45.56
C LEU A 14 -27.43 -34.97 44.63
N CYS A 15 -27.59 -34.34 43.46
CA CYS A 15 -26.52 -33.68 42.68
C CYS A 15 -27.14 -32.97 41.45
N SER A 16 -28.18 -32.16 41.69
CA SER A 16 -28.70 -31.19 40.72
C SER A 16 -28.49 -29.81 41.30
N ALA A 17 -27.23 -29.38 41.41
CA ALA A 17 -26.88 -28.00 41.73
C ALA A 17 -25.44 -27.72 41.28
N LEU A 18 -25.28 -26.61 40.55
CA LEU A 18 -24.03 -26.00 40.10
C LEU A 18 -23.28 -26.68 38.95
N LEU A 19 -23.87 -26.58 37.76
CA LEU A 19 -23.12 -26.14 36.57
C LEU A 19 -23.65 -24.73 36.23
N LEU A 20 -23.37 -23.76 37.11
CA LEU A 20 -23.30 -22.38 36.65
C LEU A 20 -22.02 -22.32 35.82
N ALA A 21 -22.17 -22.33 34.50
CA ALA A 21 -21.15 -21.82 33.61
C ALA A 21 -20.95 -20.34 34.00
N CYS A 22 -19.97 -20.09 34.86
CA CYS A 22 -19.40 -18.75 34.96
C CYS A 22 -18.80 -18.46 33.58
N ALA A 23 -19.57 -17.80 32.72
CA ALA A 23 -18.99 -16.94 31.71
C ALA A 23 -18.17 -15.91 32.47
N LEU A 24 -16.88 -16.19 32.67
CA LEU A 24 -15.96 -15.19 33.16
C LEU A 24 -15.99 -14.08 32.10
N PRO A 25 -16.44 -12.86 32.43
CA PRO A 25 -16.25 -11.74 31.52
C PRO A 25 -14.73 -11.66 31.30
N THR A 26 -14.28 -11.94 30.08
CA THR A 26 -12.92 -11.62 29.67
C THR A 26 -12.74 -10.13 29.90
N ALA A 27 -11.89 -9.77 30.86
CA ALA A 27 -11.60 -8.38 31.17
C ALA A 27 -11.19 -7.68 29.87
N ALA A 28 -11.76 -6.51 29.60
CA ALA A 28 -11.41 -5.71 28.45
C ALA A 28 -9.88 -5.49 28.45
N ALA A 29 -9.20 -6.02 27.43
CA ALA A 29 -7.77 -5.85 27.28
C ALA A 29 -7.48 -4.40 26.85
N ASP A 30 -6.52 -3.74 27.48
CA ASP A 30 -6.01 -2.46 26.99
C ASP A 30 -5.08 -2.74 25.80
N ILE A 31 -5.38 -2.13 24.65
CA ILE A 31 -4.56 -2.18 23.44
C ILE A 31 -3.69 -0.94 23.43
N GLU A 32 -2.36 -1.12 23.46
CA GLU A 32 -1.40 -0.04 23.32
C GLU A 32 -0.94 0.09 21.87
N LEU A 33 -0.97 1.31 21.36
CA LEU A 33 -0.61 1.66 19.99
C LEU A 33 0.50 2.70 20.02
N PRO A 34 1.77 2.29 19.78
CA PRO A 34 2.87 3.22 19.66
C PRO A 34 2.77 3.96 18.32
N LEU A 35 2.85 5.28 18.40
CA LEU A 35 2.94 6.18 17.26
C LEU A 35 4.34 6.80 17.24
N GLU A 36 5.12 6.45 16.23
CA GLU A 36 6.45 7.01 16.02
C GLU A 36 6.37 8.21 15.08
N LEU A 37 6.99 9.31 15.52
CA LEU A 37 6.98 10.60 14.84
C LEU A 37 8.42 11.02 14.57
N ASP A 38 8.67 11.52 13.36
CA ASP A 38 9.94 12.17 13.04
C ASP A 38 10.13 13.42 13.92
N LEU A 39 11.35 13.65 14.40
CA LEU A 39 11.66 14.82 15.21
C LEU A 39 11.54 16.13 14.42
N ALA A 40 11.57 16.09 13.09
CA ALA A 40 11.26 17.22 12.22
C ALA A 40 9.85 17.79 12.47
N ILE A 41 8.87 16.97 12.89
CA ILE A 41 7.53 17.45 13.30
C ILE A 41 7.65 18.35 14.54
N VAL A 42 8.51 17.97 15.48
CA VAL A 42 8.76 18.76 16.69
C VAL A 42 9.49 20.05 16.34
N GLU A 43 10.48 20.00 15.45
CA GLU A 43 11.18 21.19 14.93
C GLU A 43 10.22 22.14 14.22
N GLU A 44 9.28 21.63 13.42
CA GLU A 44 8.30 22.43 12.70
C GLU A 44 7.28 23.08 13.64
N ALA A 45 6.77 22.33 14.62
CA ALA A 45 5.90 22.88 15.65
C ALA A 45 6.59 23.98 16.46
N LEU A 46 7.86 23.77 16.81
CA LEU A 46 8.71 24.76 17.46
C LEU A 46 8.90 26.01 16.58
N ALA A 47 9.16 25.80 15.29
CA ALA A 47 9.33 26.89 14.34
C ALA A 47 8.05 27.73 14.19
N ALA A 48 6.89 27.07 14.08
CA ALA A 48 5.60 27.73 13.92
C ALA A 48 5.15 28.50 15.18
N GLN A 49 5.39 27.93 16.36
CA GLN A 49 4.88 28.49 17.63
C GLN A 49 5.83 29.50 18.27
N LEU A 50 7.15 29.38 18.07
CA LEU A 50 8.14 30.22 18.73
C LEU A 50 9.08 30.97 17.77
N PHE A 51 9.56 30.33 16.70
CA PHE A 51 10.50 30.95 15.76
C PHE A 51 9.79 31.56 14.54
N ASN A 52 8.74 32.33 14.80
CA ASN A 52 7.86 32.91 13.79
C ASN A 52 8.25 34.34 13.36
N GLY A 53 9.38 34.85 13.83
CA GLY A 53 9.94 36.15 13.42
C GLY A 53 10.68 36.11 12.08
N ALA A 54 11.25 37.25 11.69
CA ALA A 54 12.08 37.36 10.49
C ALA A 54 13.25 36.36 10.53
N ASP A 55 13.57 35.76 9.38
CA ASP A 55 14.60 34.71 9.23
C ASP A 55 14.40 33.49 10.15
N ARG A 56 13.15 33.16 10.53
CA ARG A 56 12.81 32.08 11.47
C ARG A 56 13.51 32.24 12.83
N LYS A 57 13.48 33.45 13.36
CA LYS A 57 14.02 33.80 14.68
C LYS A 57 12.92 33.94 15.72
N ALA A 58 13.24 33.58 16.96
CA ALA A 58 12.38 33.84 18.11
C ALA A 58 12.89 35.06 18.88
N GLU A 59 12.19 36.19 18.79
CA GLU A 59 12.49 37.37 19.60
C GLU A 59 11.87 37.20 20.99
N LEU A 60 12.67 36.76 21.97
CA LEU A 60 12.17 36.47 23.30
C LEU A 60 12.04 37.72 24.17
N PHE A 61 12.94 38.68 24.00
CA PHE A 61 12.91 39.90 24.79
C PHE A 61 13.58 41.04 24.04
N HIS A 62 12.99 42.23 24.14
CA HIS A 62 13.64 43.48 23.78
C HIS A 62 13.07 44.62 24.64
N ASP A 63 13.91 45.57 25.04
CA ASP A 63 13.41 46.80 25.66
C ASP A 63 13.00 47.85 24.62
N SER A 64 12.35 48.92 25.06
CA SER A 64 11.80 49.98 24.17
C SER A 64 12.84 50.71 23.31
N LYS A 65 14.13 50.54 23.57
CA LYS A 65 15.25 51.08 22.77
C LYS A 65 16.18 49.98 22.27
N ALA A 66 15.74 48.72 22.34
CA ALA A 66 16.49 47.50 22.10
C ALA A 66 17.82 47.39 22.86
N CYS A 67 18.08 48.23 23.88
CA CYS A 67 19.36 48.25 24.59
C CYS A 67 19.68 46.89 25.18
N ASN A 68 18.63 46.24 25.67
CA ASN A 68 18.59 44.85 26.05
C ASN A 68 17.75 44.07 25.03
N ALA A 69 18.29 42.97 24.51
CA ALA A 69 17.60 42.10 23.57
C ALA A 69 18.09 40.64 23.70
N LEU A 70 17.21 39.68 23.47
CA LEU A 70 17.50 38.25 23.42
C LEU A 70 16.72 37.60 22.29
N THR A 71 17.43 36.93 21.39
CA THR A 71 16.89 36.26 20.22
C THR A 71 17.41 34.83 20.15
N LEU A 72 16.58 33.89 19.74
CA LEU A 72 16.97 32.53 19.39
C LEU A 72 16.85 32.31 17.87
N SER A 73 17.69 31.42 17.35
CA SER A 73 17.71 31.01 15.94
C SER A 73 18.21 29.57 15.79
N ASP A 74 18.05 29.01 14.58
CA ASP A 74 18.56 27.69 14.21
C ASP A 74 18.23 26.56 15.22
N PRO A 75 16.94 26.34 15.56
CA PRO A 75 16.58 25.25 16.46
C PRO A 75 16.88 23.88 15.84
N ARG A 76 17.37 22.96 16.67
CA ARG A 76 17.64 21.55 16.34
C ARG A 76 17.15 20.63 17.45
N VAL A 77 16.37 19.62 17.10
CA VAL A 77 15.78 18.69 18.06
C VAL A 77 16.36 17.30 17.88
N GLU A 78 16.84 16.72 18.98
CA GLU A 78 17.29 15.34 19.04
C GLU A 78 16.62 14.61 20.20
N GLY A 79 16.50 13.28 20.10
CA GLY A 79 16.05 12.45 21.21
C GLY A 79 17.23 11.79 21.94
N THR A 80 17.17 11.75 23.26
CA THR A 80 18.20 11.13 24.10
C THR A 80 17.83 9.68 24.45
N GLU A 81 18.82 8.89 24.86
CA GLU A 81 18.58 7.52 25.38
C GLU A 81 17.78 7.52 26.69
N GLN A 82 17.69 8.66 27.37
CA GLN A 82 17.02 8.82 28.66
C GLN A 82 15.52 9.15 28.52
N GLY A 83 14.98 9.18 27.30
CA GLY A 83 13.57 9.48 27.06
C GLY A 83 13.26 10.97 26.88
N GLN A 84 14.28 11.83 26.85
CA GLN A 84 14.15 13.29 26.81
C GLN A 84 14.44 13.85 25.42
N LEU A 85 13.90 15.03 25.11
CA LEU A 85 14.34 15.81 23.97
C LEU A 85 15.52 16.68 24.35
N ARG A 86 16.51 16.74 23.46
CA ARG A 86 17.63 17.66 23.51
C ARG A 86 17.41 18.71 22.42
N LEU A 87 17.07 19.91 22.83
CA LEU A 87 16.91 21.04 21.92
C LEU A 87 18.17 21.89 21.97
N THR A 88 18.78 22.13 20.81
CA THR A 88 19.90 23.06 20.66
C THR A 88 19.46 24.25 19.82
N SER A 89 19.78 25.47 20.25
CA SER A 89 19.50 26.68 19.49
C SER A 89 20.61 27.70 19.66
N ARG A 90 20.86 28.49 18.62
CA ARG A 90 21.76 29.64 18.71
C ARG A 90 21.04 30.79 19.41
N PHE A 91 21.68 31.37 20.42
CA PHE A 91 21.20 32.59 21.06
C PHE A 91 22.09 33.78 20.71
N ASP A 92 21.46 34.93 20.54
CA ASP A 92 22.10 36.23 20.44
C ASP A 92 21.51 37.16 21.50
N ALA A 93 22.35 37.70 22.37
CA ALA A 93 21.95 38.56 23.46
C ALA A 93 22.73 39.88 23.44
N ARG A 94 22.02 40.99 23.65
CA ARG A 94 22.59 42.31 23.88
C ARG A 94 22.18 42.77 25.26
N ILE A 95 23.14 43.20 26.09
CA ILE A 95 22.88 43.75 27.42
C ILE A 95 23.59 45.09 27.56
N GLY A 96 22.88 46.11 28.03
CA GLY A 96 23.43 47.43 28.32
C GLY A 96 22.61 48.20 29.34
N LEU A 97 23.16 49.29 29.89
CA LEU A 97 22.41 50.18 30.77
C LEU A 97 21.63 51.21 29.96
N LEU A 98 20.31 51.24 30.14
CA LEU A 98 19.47 52.29 29.57
C LEU A 98 19.53 53.54 30.45
N LEU A 99 20.29 54.56 30.03
CA LEU A 99 20.48 55.81 30.77
C LEU A 99 20.18 57.02 29.87
N GLY A 100 19.19 57.83 30.26
CA GLY A 100 18.78 59.02 29.50
C GLY A 100 18.26 58.73 28.09
N GLY A 101 17.59 57.58 27.91
CA GLY A 101 17.08 57.13 26.61
C GLY A 101 18.15 56.62 25.62
N ARG A 102 19.41 56.48 26.06
CA ARG A 102 20.51 55.91 25.26
C ARG A 102 21.05 54.65 25.93
N CYS A 103 21.42 53.67 25.11
CA CYS A 103 22.07 52.46 25.59
C CYS A 103 23.54 52.74 25.89
N ARG A 104 23.98 52.47 27.12
CA ARG A 104 25.36 52.66 27.58
C ARG A 104 26.00 51.29 27.82
N MET A 105 27.26 51.17 27.40
CA MET A 105 28.09 49.97 27.56
C MET A 105 27.39 48.69 27.04
N PRO A 106 26.87 48.68 25.79
CA PRO A 106 26.26 47.48 25.25
C PRO A 106 27.34 46.41 25.05
N VAL A 107 27.09 45.22 25.57
CA VAL A 107 27.89 44.04 25.32
C VAL A 107 27.02 43.04 24.56
N ALA A 108 27.60 42.41 23.55
CA ALA A 108 26.97 41.37 22.76
C ALA A 108 27.54 40.01 23.14
N TRP A 109 26.65 39.04 23.28
CA TRP A 109 26.99 37.64 23.48
C TRP A 109 26.26 36.81 22.45
N SER A 110 26.94 35.78 21.97
CA SER A 110 26.36 34.74 21.15
C SER A 110 26.90 33.39 21.59
N GLY A 111 26.12 32.34 21.37
CA GLY A 111 26.49 30.98 21.73
C GLY A 111 25.38 30.00 21.40
N LEU A 112 25.50 28.78 21.92
CA LEU A 112 24.44 27.78 21.84
C LEU A 112 23.82 27.59 23.22
N ILE A 113 22.50 27.53 23.26
CA ILE A 113 21.76 27.00 24.39
C ILE A 113 21.35 25.57 24.06
N GLU A 114 21.52 24.69 25.03
CA GLU A 114 21.04 23.32 25.01
C GLU A 114 20.01 23.15 26.14
N THR A 115 18.83 22.65 25.84
CA THR A 115 17.81 22.30 26.84
C THR A 115 17.48 20.82 26.78
N PHE A 116 17.23 20.23 27.94
CA PHE A 116 16.73 18.87 28.09
C PHE A 116 15.29 18.91 28.55
N GLU A 117 14.40 18.31 27.78
CA GLU A 117 12.96 18.44 27.96
C GLU A 117 12.30 17.08 28.14
N ASP A 118 11.53 16.94 29.22
CA ASP A 118 10.63 15.81 29.40
C ASP A 118 9.43 15.97 28.46
N VAL A 119 9.12 14.91 27.75
CA VAL A 119 7.88 14.80 26.98
C VAL A 119 6.74 14.37 27.91
N ARG A 120 5.62 15.10 27.90
CA ARG A 120 4.50 14.86 28.82
C ARG A 120 3.16 14.87 28.09
N VAL A 121 2.34 13.88 28.46
CA VAL A 121 0.91 13.83 28.12
C VAL A 121 0.13 14.09 29.40
N THR A 122 -0.72 15.11 29.40
CA THR A 122 -1.65 15.33 30.50
C THR A 122 -2.80 14.33 30.39
N PRO A 123 -3.17 13.58 31.44
CA PRO A 123 -4.29 12.64 31.37
C PRO A 123 -5.59 13.30 30.87
N GLY A 124 -6.23 12.69 29.87
CA GLY A 124 -7.44 13.22 29.23
C GLY A 124 -7.20 14.39 28.26
N SER A 125 -5.94 14.76 28.01
CA SER A 125 -5.58 15.73 26.98
C SER A 125 -5.14 15.03 25.70
N ASP A 126 -5.59 15.58 24.57
CA ASP A 126 -5.12 15.18 23.23
C ASP A 126 -3.84 15.96 22.83
N ARG A 127 -3.09 16.51 23.80
CA ARG A 127 -1.87 17.29 23.57
C ARG A 127 -0.65 16.67 24.22
N VAL A 128 0.46 16.67 23.47
CA VAL A 128 1.80 16.44 24.00
C VAL A 128 2.43 17.79 24.31
N SER A 129 3.03 17.90 25.49
CA SER A 129 3.67 19.12 25.99
C SER A 129 5.10 18.80 26.41
N PHE A 130 5.93 19.83 26.46
CA PHE A 130 7.34 19.69 26.82
C PHE A 130 7.64 20.45 28.11
N ARG A 131 8.49 19.88 28.96
CA ARG A 131 8.95 20.57 30.16
C ARG A 131 10.47 20.56 30.21
N VAL A 132 11.05 21.75 30.17
CA VAL A 132 12.48 21.94 30.45
C VAL A 132 12.81 21.44 31.85
N THR A 133 13.71 20.45 31.91
CA THR A 133 14.22 19.84 33.14
C THR A 133 15.61 20.32 33.47
N ASP A 134 16.44 20.52 32.44
CA ASP A 134 17.80 21.00 32.57
C ASP A 134 18.16 21.88 31.37
N SER A 135 19.19 22.71 31.54
CA SER A 135 19.73 23.50 30.44
C SER A 135 21.20 23.81 30.62
N ASN A 136 21.92 23.81 29.51
CA ASN A 136 23.33 24.13 29.41
C ASN A 136 23.54 25.26 28.41
N MET A 137 24.67 25.95 28.53
CA MET A 137 25.14 26.90 27.53
C MET A 137 26.51 26.47 27.05
N LEU A 138 26.64 26.30 25.74
CA LEU A 138 27.90 25.99 25.10
C LEU A 138 28.49 27.31 24.60
N SER A 139 29.66 27.67 25.15
CA SER A 139 30.37 28.92 24.84
C SER A 139 30.69 29.03 23.35
N SER A 140 30.72 30.26 22.82
CA SER A 140 31.34 30.53 21.52
C SER A 140 32.85 30.25 21.56
N GLU A 141 33.42 30.05 20.37
CA GLU A 141 34.71 29.43 19.98
C GLU A 141 35.97 29.70 20.83
N ASP A 142 35.99 30.67 21.75
CA ASP A 142 37.18 31.05 22.51
C ASP A 142 37.22 30.55 23.97
N GLY A 143 36.17 29.86 24.46
CA GLY A 143 36.12 29.18 25.78
C GLY A 143 36.40 30.04 27.03
N SER A 144 36.63 31.35 26.88
CA SER A 144 37.31 32.19 27.88
C SER A 144 36.43 33.27 28.52
N ARG A 145 35.19 33.50 28.06
CA ARG A 145 34.26 34.44 28.71
C ARG A 145 33.24 33.69 29.55
N LYS A 146 33.45 33.68 30.88
CA LYS A 146 32.39 33.31 31.83
C LYS A 146 31.24 34.32 31.68
N LEU A 147 30.05 33.80 31.37
CA LEU A 147 28.86 34.63 31.18
C LEU A 147 28.45 35.30 32.51
N PRO A 148 27.88 36.52 32.48
CA PRO A 148 27.30 37.14 33.67
C PRO A 148 26.10 36.32 34.18
N GLY A 149 25.96 36.16 35.50
CA GLY A 149 24.80 35.47 36.11
C GLY A 149 23.44 36.08 35.71
N MET A 150 23.40 37.37 35.41
CA MET A 150 22.22 38.07 34.91
C MET A 150 21.69 37.51 33.57
N LEU A 151 22.56 37.01 32.68
CA LEU A 151 22.12 36.39 31.44
C LEU A 151 21.47 35.01 31.70
N TRP A 152 21.96 34.29 32.71
CA TRP A 152 21.39 33.03 33.12
C TRP A 152 19.98 33.18 33.70
N ASP A 153 19.74 34.26 34.46
CA ASP A 153 18.40 34.59 34.96
C ASP A 153 17.45 34.90 33.80
N TRP A 154 17.88 35.62 32.77
CA TRP A 154 17.07 35.84 31.56
C TRP A 154 16.74 34.54 30.82
N ILE A 155 17.68 33.61 30.73
CA ILE A 155 17.42 32.31 30.09
C ILE A 155 16.32 31.58 30.87
N LYS A 156 16.41 31.52 32.19
CA LYS A 156 15.39 30.88 33.04
C LYS A 156 14.03 31.57 32.95
N ASP A 157 14.01 32.89 32.95
CA ASP A 157 12.76 33.65 33.03
C ASP A 157 12.10 33.88 31.65
N GLN A 158 12.88 33.88 30.57
CA GLN A 158 12.41 34.23 29.23
C GLN A 158 12.45 33.06 28.25
N VAL A 159 13.43 32.18 28.34
CA VAL A 159 13.59 31.06 27.39
C VAL A 159 12.79 29.85 27.86
N HIS A 160 13.03 29.36 29.08
CA HIS A 160 12.41 28.12 29.56
C HIS A 160 10.86 28.13 29.50
N PRO A 161 10.16 29.21 29.89
CA PRO A 161 8.70 29.23 29.84
C PRO A 161 8.15 29.18 28.41
N ARG A 162 8.88 29.74 27.43
CA ARG A 162 8.47 29.75 26.02
C ARG A 162 8.72 28.41 25.35
N LEU A 163 9.87 27.78 25.62
CA LEU A 163 10.16 26.43 25.15
C LEU A 163 9.17 25.41 25.76
N GLY A 164 8.92 25.49 27.06
CA GLY A 164 7.94 24.62 27.74
C GLY A 164 6.47 24.91 27.39
N ALA A 165 6.17 26.00 26.66
CA ALA A 165 4.81 26.30 26.20
C ALA A 165 4.47 25.63 24.86
N ILE A 166 5.46 25.05 24.19
CA ILE A 166 5.25 24.34 22.92
C ILE A 166 4.40 23.11 23.16
N THR A 167 3.41 22.91 22.28
CA THR A 167 2.56 21.74 22.31
C THR A 167 2.37 21.14 20.93
N LEU A 168 2.21 19.83 20.87
CA LEU A 168 1.73 19.12 19.69
C LEU A 168 0.27 18.75 19.93
N ASP A 169 -0.62 19.17 19.03
CA ASP A 169 -2.05 18.92 19.12
C ASP A 169 -2.43 17.70 18.27
N PHE A 170 -2.80 16.59 18.94
CA PHE A 170 -3.27 15.37 18.31
C PHE A 170 -4.81 15.30 18.24
N GLY A 171 -5.52 16.33 18.71
CA GLY A 171 -6.98 16.36 18.75
C GLY A 171 -7.65 16.04 17.41
N PRO A 172 -7.24 16.65 16.29
CA PRO A 172 -7.80 16.34 14.97
C PRO A 172 -7.59 14.87 14.56
N ALA A 173 -6.37 14.36 14.69
CA ALA A 173 -6.02 12.98 14.33
C ALA A 173 -6.77 11.97 15.21
N LEU A 174 -6.84 12.20 16.52
CA LEU A 174 -7.58 11.34 17.45
C LEU A 174 -9.08 11.39 17.19
N THR A 175 -9.64 12.53 16.79
CA THR A 175 -11.06 12.62 16.43
C THR A 175 -11.38 11.74 15.23
N GLU A 176 -10.57 11.81 14.17
CA GLU A 176 -10.76 10.97 12.98
C GLU A 176 -10.51 9.49 13.29
N LEU A 177 -9.51 9.14 14.10
CA LEU A 177 -9.28 7.77 14.56
C LEU A 177 -10.46 7.20 15.35
N ARG A 178 -11.05 7.99 16.26
CA ARG A 178 -12.25 7.61 17.02
C ARG A 178 -13.41 7.33 16.06
N SER A 179 -13.63 8.21 15.07
CA SER A 179 -14.66 8.01 14.05
C SER A 179 -14.40 6.78 13.18
N LEU A 180 -13.16 6.51 12.80
CA LEU A 180 -12.79 5.32 12.03
C LEU A 180 -13.10 4.04 12.81
N ILE A 181 -12.65 3.96 14.07
CA ILE A 181 -12.91 2.80 14.94
C ILE A 181 -14.41 2.61 15.15
N HIS A 182 -15.16 3.71 15.32
CA HIS A 182 -16.61 3.65 15.44
C HIS A 182 -17.27 3.03 14.20
N ASP A 183 -16.91 3.49 13.00
CA ASP A 183 -17.53 3.05 11.75
C ASP A 183 -17.11 1.61 11.38
N ALA A 184 -15.87 1.22 11.66
CA ALA A 184 -15.33 -0.07 11.28
C ALA A 184 -15.87 -1.25 12.12
N LEU A 185 -16.35 -1.00 13.34
CA LEU A 185 -16.80 -2.06 14.24
C LEU A 185 -18.22 -2.55 13.88
N PRO A 186 -18.44 -3.86 13.66
CA PRO A 186 -19.76 -4.41 13.32
C PRO A 186 -20.58 -4.76 14.58
N THR A 187 -20.60 -3.86 15.57
CA THR A 187 -21.25 -4.09 16.88
C THR A 187 -22.39 -3.10 17.14
N ALA A 188 -23.09 -3.30 18.27
CA ALA A 188 -24.14 -2.38 18.71
C ALA A 188 -23.59 -0.97 18.94
N LEU A 189 -24.40 0.06 18.66
CA LEU A 189 -24.00 1.46 18.72
C LEU A 189 -23.33 1.87 20.05
N GLU A 190 -23.85 1.37 21.18
CA GLU A 190 -23.29 1.64 22.50
C GLU A 190 -21.86 1.11 22.66
N GLU A 191 -21.60 -0.10 22.15
CA GLU A 191 -20.27 -0.71 22.20
C GLU A 191 -19.30 -0.01 21.26
N ARG A 192 -19.73 0.34 20.03
CA ARG A 192 -18.94 1.15 19.10
C ARG A 192 -18.51 2.47 19.71
N ASN A 193 -19.45 3.15 20.39
CA ASN A 193 -19.17 4.39 21.13
C ASN A 193 -18.22 4.16 22.31
N ALA A 194 -18.39 3.08 23.07
CA ALA A 194 -17.55 2.79 24.22
C ALA A 194 -16.09 2.52 23.82
N VAL A 195 -15.88 1.74 22.77
CA VAL A 195 -14.53 1.44 22.24
C VAL A 195 -13.90 2.71 21.65
N ALA A 196 -14.60 3.40 20.75
CA ALA A 196 -14.09 4.62 20.14
C ALA A 196 -13.73 5.69 21.18
N ASN A 197 -14.62 5.98 22.14
CA ASN A 197 -14.38 6.99 23.17
C ASN A 197 -13.32 6.59 24.21
N SER A 198 -12.90 5.32 24.22
CA SER A 198 -11.80 4.88 25.09
C SER A 198 -10.41 5.23 24.53
N LEU A 199 -10.32 5.62 23.25
CA LEU A 199 -9.05 6.02 22.63
C LEU A 199 -8.53 7.33 23.24
N GLN A 200 -7.36 7.26 23.85
CA GLN A 200 -6.71 8.38 24.53
C GLN A 200 -5.17 8.29 24.43
N LEU A 201 -4.51 9.44 24.56
CA LEU A 201 -3.06 9.47 24.77
C LEU A 201 -2.73 8.98 26.19
N ARG A 202 -1.77 8.07 26.31
CA ARG A 202 -1.29 7.54 27.60
C ARG A 202 0.02 8.18 28.05
N GLY A 203 0.92 8.41 27.11
CA GLY A 203 2.25 8.90 27.41
C GLY A 203 3.01 9.19 26.13
N ALA A 204 4.18 9.80 26.28
CA ALA A 204 5.10 10.01 25.17
C ALA A 204 6.52 10.08 25.71
N HIS A 205 7.49 9.68 24.90
CA HIS A 205 8.90 9.70 25.23
C HIS A 205 9.73 9.88 23.96
N ALA A 206 10.87 10.55 24.06
CA ALA A 206 11.80 10.69 22.95
C ALA A 206 12.77 9.50 22.90
N ARG A 207 13.24 9.17 21.70
CA ARG A 207 14.31 8.21 21.44
C ARG A 207 15.24 8.81 20.37
N PRO A 208 16.48 8.34 20.23
CA PRO A 208 17.35 8.78 19.14
C PRO A 208 16.62 8.66 17.80
N GLY A 209 16.43 9.79 17.12
CA GLY A 209 15.76 9.88 15.81
C GLY A 209 14.23 9.95 15.81
N ALA A 210 13.52 9.74 16.93
CA ALA A 210 12.05 9.73 16.92
C ALA A 210 11.40 10.18 18.24
N LEU A 211 10.20 10.75 18.14
CA LEU A 211 9.29 10.97 19.26
C LEU A 211 8.24 9.84 19.26
N THR A 212 8.12 9.11 20.35
CA THR A 212 7.12 8.02 20.48
C THR A 212 5.96 8.49 21.35
N VAL A 213 4.76 8.54 20.77
CA VAL A 213 3.51 8.83 21.48
C VAL A 213 2.75 7.52 21.64
N VAL A 214 2.36 7.18 22.86
CA VAL A 214 1.62 5.94 23.15
C VAL A 214 0.15 6.28 23.29
N MET A 215 -0.67 5.68 22.42
CA MET A 215 -2.12 5.70 22.53
C MET A 215 -2.60 4.41 23.19
N SER A 216 -3.72 4.48 23.90
CA SER A 216 -4.41 3.27 24.37
C SER A 216 -5.88 3.32 24.00
N MET A 217 -6.44 2.16 23.67
CA MET A 217 -7.89 1.95 23.62
C MET A 217 -8.25 0.67 24.37
N ARG A 218 -9.50 0.57 24.82
CA ARG A 218 -10.02 -0.68 25.39
C ARG A 218 -10.55 -1.55 24.27
N ALA A 219 -10.14 -2.81 24.28
CA ALA A 219 -10.72 -3.82 23.41
C ALA A 219 -12.23 -3.98 23.71
N PRO A 220 -13.05 -4.21 22.67
CA PRO A 220 -14.46 -4.55 22.82
C PRO A 220 -14.68 -5.79 23.69
N SER A 221 -15.83 -5.84 24.38
CA SER A 221 -16.22 -6.98 25.20
C SER A 221 -16.86 -8.04 24.34
N VAL A 222 -16.10 -9.05 23.94
CA VAL A 222 -16.66 -10.11 23.09
C VAL A 222 -17.53 -11.06 23.93
N VAL A 223 -18.84 -11.05 23.69
CA VAL A 223 -19.70 -12.20 24.00
C VAL A 223 -19.72 -13.10 22.77
N VAL A 224 -19.02 -14.23 22.83
CA VAL A 224 -19.07 -15.23 21.76
C VAL A 224 -20.48 -15.84 21.79
N ALA A 225 -21.37 -15.34 20.93
CA ALA A 225 -22.59 -16.05 20.63
C ALA A 225 -22.22 -17.34 19.87
N GLU A 226 -22.71 -18.49 20.33
CA GLU A 226 -22.58 -19.74 19.60
C GLU A 226 -23.14 -19.54 18.18
N LEU A 227 -22.27 -19.60 17.18
CA LEU A 227 -22.68 -19.58 15.78
C LEU A 227 -23.64 -20.77 15.57
N PRO A 228 -24.83 -20.57 14.98
CA PRO A 228 -25.73 -21.67 14.69
C PRO A 228 -24.99 -22.71 13.86
N ALA A 229 -25.00 -23.96 14.33
CA ALA A 229 -24.40 -25.08 13.63
C ALA A 229 -25.20 -25.36 12.35
N GLY A 230 -24.66 -24.94 11.22
CA GLY A 230 -25.22 -25.20 9.89
C GLY A 230 -24.30 -24.62 8.81
N ASP A 231 -24.34 -25.19 7.61
CA ASP A 231 -23.70 -24.57 6.46
C ASP A 231 -24.36 -23.20 6.20
N PRO A 232 -23.58 -22.13 6.00
CA PRO A 232 -24.13 -20.82 5.72
C PRO A 232 -25.05 -20.89 4.49
N ALA A 233 -26.21 -20.23 4.59
CA ALA A 233 -27.09 -20.09 3.43
C ALA A 233 -26.34 -19.37 2.29
N PRO A 234 -26.64 -19.68 1.02
CA PRO A 234 -26.10 -18.91 -0.11
C PRO A 234 -26.42 -17.43 0.06
N LEU A 235 -25.48 -16.56 -0.35
CA LEU A 235 -25.69 -15.12 -0.29
C LEU A 235 -26.90 -14.70 -1.13
N THR A 236 -27.70 -13.80 -0.57
CA THR A 236 -28.76 -13.08 -1.27
C THR A 236 -28.17 -12.11 -2.30
N GLU A 237 -29.00 -11.67 -3.25
CA GLU A 237 -28.60 -10.67 -4.26
C GLU A 237 -28.09 -9.36 -3.62
N ALA A 238 -28.72 -8.93 -2.53
CA ALA A 238 -28.29 -7.75 -1.78
C ALA A 238 -26.92 -7.95 -1.11
N GLU A 239 -26.66 -9.15 -0.56
CA GLU A 239 -25.36 -9.48 0.03
C GLU A 239 -24.26 -9.58 -1.03
N LEU A 240 -24.56 -10.11 -2.22
CA LEU A 240 -23.63 -10.11 -3.35
C LEU A 240 -23.32 -8.69 -3.83
N ALA A 241 -24.32 -7.83 -3.95
CA ALA A 241 -24.11 -6.42 -4.34
C ALA A 241 -23.28 -5.65 -3.30
N ALA A 242 -23.51 -5.89 -2.01
CA ALA A 242 -22.72 -5.29 -0.94
C ALA A 242 -21.27 -5.80 -0.94
N TRP A 243 -21.09 -7.09 -1.19
CA TRP A 243 -19.77 -7.71 -1.37
C TRP A 243 -19.02 -7.10 -2.56
N ASP A 244 -19.71 -6.89 -3.68
CA ASP A 244 -19.14 -6.24 -4.86
C ASP A 244 -18.70 -4.81 -4.58
N ALA A 245 -19.56 -4.03 -3.92
CA ALA A 245 -19.23 -2.66 -3.54
C ALA A 245 -18.03 -2.60 -2.58
N ALA A 246 -17.93 -3.53 -1.63
CA ALA A 246 -16.86 -3.55 -0.65
C ALA A 246 -15.49 -3.82 -1.27
N TRP A 247 -15.36 -4.85 -2.12
CA TRP A 247 -14.06 -5.14 -2.74
C TRP A 247 -13.65 -4.06 -3.75
N GLN A 248 -14.61 -3.46 -4.46
CA GLN A 248 -14.36 -2.35 -5.39
C GLN A 248 -13.86 -1.12 -4.65
N ALA A 249 -14.49 -0.77 -3.53
CA ALA A 249 -14.05 0.34 -2.69
C ALA A 249 -12.62 0.10 -2.17
N TRP A 250 -12.30 -1.12 -1.76
CA TRP A 250 -10.95 -1.48 -1.32
C TRP A 250 -9.91 -1.39 -2.42
N ASP A 251 -10.20 -1.90 -3.63
CA ASP A 251 -9.24 -1.82 -4.74
C ASP A 251 -9.06 -0.38 -5.24
N ALA A 252 -10.10 0.43 -5.22
CA ALA A 252 -10.01 1.87 -5.51
C ALA A 252 -9.12 2.58 -4.48
N PHE A 253 -9.37 2.35 -3.19
CA PHE A 253 -8.55 2.88 -2.09
C PHE A 253 -7.09 2.44 -2.20
N ALA A 254 -6.83 1.14 -2.42
CA ALA A 254 -5.48 0.61 -2.53
C ALA A 254 -4.73 1.19 -3.74
N THR A 255 -5.43 1.38 -4.86
CA THR A 255 -4.86 2.00 -6.06
C THR A 255 -4.50 3.46 -5.80
N TRP A 256 -5.43 4.25 -5.23
CA TRP A 256 -5.18 5.64 -4.86
C TRP A 256 -4.00 5.77 -3.88
N LEU A 257 -4.01 4.97 -2.81
CA LEU A 257 -2.99 5.00 -1.77
C LEU A 257 -1.61 4.71 -2.33
N ILE A 258 -1.49 3.64 -3.11
CA ILE A 258 -0.21 3.25 -3.71
C ILE A 258 0.27 4.32 -4.70
N LYS A 259 -0.63 4.93 -5.49
CA LYS A 259 -0.27 6.05 -6.37
C LYS A 259 0.25 7.27 -5.59
N ASP A 260 -0.47 7.73 -4.57
CA ASP A 260 -0.08 8.88 -3.74
C ASP A 260 1.30 8.67 -3.09
N LEU A 261 1.59 7.44 -2.66
CA LEU A 261 2.87 7.09 -2.04
C LEU A 261 3.99 6.89 -3.09
N ALA A 262 3.69 6.29 -4.23
CA ALA A 262 4.67 5.90 -5.25
C ALA A 262 5.15 7.07 -6.13
N ALA A 263 4.30 8.10 -6.30
CA ALA A 263 4.63 9.29 -7.09
C ALA A 263 5.86 10.06 -6.56
N PRO A 264 5.95 10.42 -5.26
CA PRO A 264 7.12 11.09 -4.70
C PRO A 264 8.26 10.14 -4.30
N ALA A 265 8.03 8.82 -4.30
CA ALA A 265 9.01 7.82 -3.88
C ALA A 265 10.19 7.71 -4.86
N ASP A 266 11.34 7.29 -4.32
CA ASP A 266 12.47 6.85 -5.14
C ASP A 266 12.13 5.58 -5.95
N PRO A 267 12.93 5.22 -6.97
CA PRO A 267 12.61 4.11 -7.86
C PRO A 267 12.52 2.74 -7.18
N GLU A 268 13.24 2.52 -6.07
CA GLU A 268 13.25 1.23 -5.38
C GLU A 268 11.97 1.06 -4.58
N LEU A 269 11.64 2.04 -3.73
CA LEU A 269 10.39 2.05 -2.98
C LEU A 269 9.16 2.06 -3.90
N ARG A 270 9.20 2.85 -4.99
CA ARG A 270 8.13 2.86 -6.00
C ARG A 270 7.86 1.46 -6.55
N ALA A 271 8.91 0.72 -6.90
CA ALA A 271 8.77 -0.63 -7.43
C ALA A 271 8.16 -1.59 -6.39
N GLU A 272 8.53 -1.46 -5.11
CA GLU A 272 7.94 -2.27 -4.03
C GLU A 272 6.46 -1.96 -3.79
N LEU A 273 6.08 -0.68 -3.78
CA LEU A 273 4.70 -0.24 -3.62
C LEU A 273 3.82 -0.76 -4.78
N LEU A 274 4.29 -0.66 -6.02
CA LEU A 274 3.57 -1.18 -7.20
C LEU A 274 3.48 -2.71 -7.17
N ALA A 275 4.56 -3.40 -6.78
CA ALA A 275 4.54 -4.85 -6.62
C ALA A 275 3.52 -5.28 -5.55
N LEU A 276 3.40 -4.52 -4.46
CA LEU A 276 2.41 -4.74 -3.43
C LEU A 276 0.98 -4.58 -3.96
N LEU A 277 0.70 -3.54 -4.76
CA LEU A 277 -0.60 -3.35 -5.41
C LEU A 277 -0.95 -4.55 -6.30
N MET A 278 -0.02 -4.99 -7.14
CA MET A 278 -0.24 -6.16 -8.00
C MET A 278 -0.55 -7.39 -7.17
N GLU A 279 0.25 -7.67 -6.13
CA GLU A 279 0.04 -8.80 -5.25
C GLU A 279 -1.32 -8.76 -4.53
N ALA A 280 -1.72 -7.60 -4.04
CA ALA A 280 -3.01 -7.36 -3.40
C ALA A 280 -4.17 -7.67 -4.37
N ARG A 281 -4.05 -7.29 -5.65
CA ARG A 281 -5.07 -7.61 -6.67
C ARG A 281 -5.09 -9.09 -7.08
N TYR A 282 -3.96 -9.80 -7.05
CA TYR A 282 -3.94 -11.26 -7.23
C TYR A 282 -4.62 -11.99 -6.08
N GLU A 283 -4.45 -11.50 -4.84
CA GLU A 283 -5.18 -12.01 -3.68
C GLU A 283 -6.68 -11.74 -3.81
N LEU A 284 -7.07 -10.54 -4.26
CA LEU A 284 -8.45 -10.20 -4.56
C LEU A 284 -9.03 -11.15 -5.60
N ARG A 285 -8.35 -11.36 -6.72
CA ARG A 285 -8.76 -12.35 -7.74
C ARG A 285 -9.00 -13.73 -7.13
N HIS A 286 -8.13 -14.18 -6.23
CA HIS A 286 -8.30 -15.48 -5.59
C HIS A 286 -9.51 -15.51 -4.64
N ALA A 287 -9.74 -14.42 -3.90
CA ALA A 287 -10.91 -14.27 -3.05
C ALA A 287 -12.20 -14.28 -3.88
N LEU A 288 -12.24 -13.56 -5.01
CA LEU A 288 -13.38 -13.52 -5.93
C LEU A 288 -13.68 -14.87 -6.59
N ALA A 289 -12.67 -15.73 -6.75
CA ALA A 289 -12.83 -17.07 -7.32
C ALA A 289 -13.30 -18.13 -6.29
N THR A 290 -13.37 -17.79 -5.01
CA THR A 290 -13.76 -18.70 -3.92
C THR A 290 -15.17 -18.35 -3.44
N ASP A 291 -15.93 -19.33 -2.94
CA ASP A 291 -17.28 -19.09 -2.40
C ASP A 291 -17.25 -18.02 -1.29
N PRO A 292 -18.00 -16.92 -1.43
CA PRO A 292 -18.03 -15.82 -0.46
C PRO A 292 -18.75 -16.18 0.86
N ALA A 293 -19.34 -17.37 0.99
CA ALA A 293 -20.08 -17.78 2.16
C ALA A 293 -19.25 -17.72 3.47
N GLY A 294 -19.55 -16.72 4.30
CA GLY A 294 -19.09 -16.61 5.69
C GLY A 294 -17.74 -15.90 5.93
N ARG A 295 -17.16 -15.22 4.92
CA ARG A 295 -15.93 -14.43 5.11
C ARG A 295 -16.05 -13.04 4.47
N ASP A 296 -15.71 -12.00 5.23
CA ASP A 296 -15.39 -10.69 4.67
C ASP A 296 -14.03 -10.78 3.95
N PRO A 297 -13.97 -10.79 2.60
CA PRO A 297 -12.70 -10.89 1.90
C PRO A 297 -11.86 -9.62 2.06
N VAL A 298 -12.50 -8.46 2.25
CA VAL A 298 -11.83 -7.16 2.27
C VAL A 298 -11.00 -7.03 3.54
N ARG A 299 -11.51 -7.49 4.68
CA ARG A 299 -10.75 -7.59 5.93
C ARG A 299 -9.44 -8.36 5.74
N GLY A 300 -9.52 -9.55 5.14
CA GLY A 300 -8.34 -10.39 4.87
C GLY A 300 -7.35 -9.72 3.91
N LEU A 301 -7.86 -9.12 2.84
CA LEU A 301 -7.06 -8.37 1.86
C LEU A 301 -6.36 -7.17 2.49
N PHE A 302 -7.07 -6.41 3.32
CA PHE A 302 -6.51 -5.28 4.06
C PHE A 302 -5.39 -5.73 4.99
N LEU A 303 -5.62 -6.72 5.86
CA LEU A 303 -4.60 -7.16 6.82
C LEU A 303 -3.36 -7.72 6.12
N SER A 304 -3.56 -8.52 5.07
CA SER A 304 -2.48 -9.07 4.24
C SER A 304 -1.65 -7.96 3.57
N THR A 305 -2.32 -6.94 3.04
CA THR A 305 -1.66 -5.79 2.40
C THR A 305 -0.96 -4.91 3.44
N TRP A 306 -1.64 -4.60 4.55
CA TRP A 306 -1.16 -3.75 5.62
C TRP A 306 0.08 -4.30 6.31
N THR A 307 0.14 -5.61 6.54
CA THR A 307 1.30 -6.29 7.14
C THR A 307 2.59 -6.06 6.35
N ARG A 308 2.48 -5.84 5.03
CA ARG A 308 3.62 -5.52 4.14
C ARG A 308 3.82 -4.01 3.98
N LEU A 309 2.73 -3.25 3.87
CA LEU A 309 2.77 -1.81 3.67
C LEU A 309 3.33 -1.08 4.91
N ALA A 310 2.87 -1.43 6.11
CA ALA A 310 3.21 -0.68 7.32
C ALA A 310 4.72 -0.61 7.61
N PRO A 311 5.50 -1.71 7.49
CA PRO A 311 6.97 -1.64 7.61
C PRO A 311 7.61 -0.72 6.56
N MET A 312 7.21 -0.84 5.29
CA MET A 312 7.72 0.02 4.19
C MET A 312 7.46 1.49 4.49
N LEU A 313 6.25 1.81 4.97
CA LEU A 313 5.89 3.17 5.34
C LEU A 313 6.71 3.68 6.52
N ARG A 314 6.96 2.88 7.57
CA ARG A 314 7.75 3.33 8.72
C ARG A 314 9.19 3.63 8.37
N GLU A 315 9.82 2.76 7.58
CA GLU A 315 11.22 2.91 7.16
C GLU A 315 11.42 4.14 6.26
N ASN A 316 10.43 4.47 5.42
CA ASN A 316 10.51 5.57 4.46
C ASN A 316 9.84 6.87 4.93
N ALA A 317 8.92 6.83 5.90
CA ALA A 317 8.24 8.00 6.48
C ALA A 317 9.22 8.97 7.14
N LEU A 318 10.32 8.44 7.71
CA LEU A 318 11.43 9.22 8.27
C LEU A 318 12.19 10.04 7.20
N ALA A 319 11.91 9.82 5.91
CA ALA A 319 12.50 10.58 4.81
C ALA A 319 11.51 11.56 4.17
N VAL A 320 10.23 11.60 4.58
CA VAL A 320 9.22 12.53 4.03
C VAL A 320 9.37 13.91 4.70
N PRO A 321 9.63 15.00 3.95
CA PRO A 321 9.79 16.35 4.52
C PRO A 321 8.56 16.80 5.34
N GLY A 322 8.82 17.52 6.44
CA GLY A 322 7.95 17.76 7.61
C GLY A 322 6.48 18.19 7.44
N GLY A 323 5.99 18.50 6.24
CA GLY A 323 4.62 18.95 6.03
C GLY A 323 3.53 17.86 5.94
N ARG A 324 3.89 16.57 5.82
CA ARG A 324 2.91 15.43 5.77
C ARG A 324 3.18 14.34 6.82
N SER A 325 4.19 14.53 7.66
CA SER A 325 4.68 13.46 8.53
C SER A 325 3.68 13.09 9.62
N LEU A 326 2.89 14.06 10.12
CA LEU A 326 1.83 13.81 11.10
C LEU A 326 0.64 13.07 10.48
N GLU A 327 0.21 13.45 9.27
CA GLU A 327 -0.85 12.78 8.51
C GLU A 327 -0.48 11.32 8.24
N LEU A 328 0.75 11.09 7.76
CA LEU A 328 1.26 9.75 7.51
C LEU A 328 1.34 8.91 8.79
N ALA A 329 1.81 9.51 9.89
CA ALA A 329 1.86 8.88 11.20
C ALA A 329 0.47 8.50 11.73
N ALA A 330 -0.51 9.39 11.60
CA ALA A 330 -1.90 9.14 11.98
C ALA A 330 -2.51 8.02 11.12
N PHE A 331 -2.26 8.03 9.81
CA PHE A 331 -2.66 6.99 8.87
C PHE A 331 -2.07 5.61 9.24
N ILE A 332 -0.76 5.54 9.50
CA ILE A 332 -0.09 4.31 9.92
C ILE A 332 -0.67 3.82 11.25
N SER A 333 -0.92 4.72 12.19
CA SER A 333 -1.54 4.38 13.47
C SER A 333 -2.94 3.80 13.32
N ALA A 334 -3.74 4.34 12.39
CA ALA A 334 -5.08 3.87 12.11
C ALA A 334 -5.08 2.43 11.60
N GLY A 335 -4.25 2.12 10.61
CA GLY A 335 -4.15 0.75 10.11
C GLY A 335 -3.57 -0.21 11.15
N ASN A 336 -2.58 0.21 11.96
CA ASN A 336 -2.08 -0.58 13.08
C ASN A 336 -3.17 -0.83 14.13
N ALA A 337 -4.04 0.14 14.40
CA ALA A 337 -5.17 0.01 15.31
C ALA A 337 -6.15 -1.05 14.83
N LEU A 338 -6.50 -1.03 13.53
CA LEU A 338 -7.35 -2.05 12.91
C LEU A 338 -6.71 -3.45 12.97
N GLN A 339 -5.40 -3.55 12.69
CA GLN A 339 -4.66 -4.80 12.82
C GLN A 339 -4.63 -5.32 14.27
N ALA A 340 -4.34 -4.45 15.25
CA ALA A 340 -4.30 -4.83 16.66
C ALA A 340 -5.68 -5.24 17.20
N LEU A 341 -6.75 -4.56 16.76
CA LEU A 341 -8.14 -4.96 17.05
C LEU A 341 -8.42 -6.36 16.50
N ASP A 342 -7.93 -6.67 15.31
CA ASP A 342 -8.04 -8.00 14.69
C ASP A 342 -7.35 -9.10 15.50
N GLU A 343 -6.15 -8.81 15.99
CA GLU A 343 -5.34 -9.75 16.78
C GLU A 343 -5.96 -10.04 18.15
N VAL A 344 -6.51 -9.01 18.80
CA VAL A 344 -7.09 -9.11 20.15
C VAL A 344 -8.51 -9.68 20.14
N ALA A 345 -9.30 -9.36 19.12
CA ALA A 345 -10.70 -9.78 19.00
C ALA A 345 -11.06 -10.25 17.58
N PRO A 346 -10.42 -11.32 17.05
CA PRO A 346 -10.60 -11.75 15.67
C PRO A 346 -12.04 -12.17 15.35
N GLN A 347 -12.78 -12.62 16.36
CA GLN A 347 -14.18 -13.01 16.26
C GLN A 347 -15.15 -11.83 16.11
N LEU A 348 -14.73 -10.60 16.46
CA LEU A 348 -15.53 -9.41 16.22
C LEU A 348 -15.42 -8.95 14.76
N GLY A 349 -14.20 -9.01 14.23
CA GLY A 349 -13.86 -8.45 12.93
C GLY A 349 -14.07 -6.94 12.85
N PHE A 350 -13.82 -6.42 11.65
CA PHE A 350 -14.15 -5.06 11.26
C PHE A 350 -14.61 -5.07 9.80
N THR A 351 -15.48 -4.13 9.45
CA THR A 351 -15.99 -3.94 8.09
C THR A 351 -15.30 -2.74 7.45
N LEU A 352 -14.76 -2.94 6.24
CA LEU A 352 -14.16 -1.86 5.44
C LEU A 352 -15.05 -1.52 4.26
N ASP A 353 -16.11 -0.75 4.52
CA ASP A 353 -16.93 -0.18 3.47
C ASP A 353 -16.29 1.08 2.85
N SER A 354 -16.95 1.64 1.84
CA SER A 354 -16.48 2.84 1.14
C SER A 354 -16.34 4.06 2.07
N GLN A 355 -17.21 4.19 3.09
CA GLN A 355 -17.13 5.28 4.06
C GLN A 355 -15.91 5.12 4.97
N THR A 356 -15.66 3.92 5.46
CA THR A 356 -14.53 3.59 6.35
C THR A 356 -13.21 3.81 5.63
N LEU A 357 -13.08 3.31 4.39
CA LEU A 357 -11.89 3.50 3.57
C LEU A 357 -11.64 4.97 3.21
N ARG A 358 -12.70 5.74 2.97
CA ARG A 358 -12.60 7.19 2.74
C ARG A 358 -12.10 7.94 3.97
N ARG A 359 -12.56 7.59 5.17
CA ARG A 359 -12.02 8.17 6.41
C ARG A 359 -10.56 7.82 6.59
N LEU A 360 -10.19 6.57 6.34
CA LEU A 360 -8.80 6.14 6.39
C LEU A 360 -7.94 6.95 5.39
N ALA A 361 -8.40 7.16 4.15
CA ALA A 361 -7.71 8.01 3.17
C ALA A 361 -7.53 9.46 3.65
N ARG A 362 -8.55 10.05 4.28
CA ARG A 362 -8.52 11.43 4.78
C ARG A 362 -7.53 11.66 5.93
N LEU A 363 -7.13 10.61 6.64
CA LEU A 363 -6.04 10.71 7.62
C LEU A 363 -4.70 11.04 6.94
N LEU A 364 -4.46 10.51 5.73
CA LEU A 364 -3.24 10.73 4.97
C LEU A 364 -3.33 11.97 4.05
N ALA A 365 -4.50 12.22 3.48
CA ALA A 365 -4.77 13.32 2.57
C ALA A 365 -6.13 13.96 2.89
N PRO A 366 -6.18 14.93 3.82
CA PRO A 366 -7.44 15.54 4.27
C PRO A 366 -8.29 16.15 3.15
N SER A 367 -7.67 16.56 2.05
CA SER A 367 -8.34 17.15 0.88
C SER A 367 -8.80 16.13 -0.17
N VAL A 368 -8.60 14.83 0.03
CA VAL A 368 -8.98 13.80 -0.96
C VAL A 368 -10.50 13.83 -1.21
N SER A 369 -10.85 13.91 -2.49
CA SER A 369 -12.23 13.93 -2.95
C SER A 369 -12.83 12.53 -3.07
N ASP A 370 -14.16 12.46 -3.09
CA ASP A 370 -14.86 11.18 -3.29
C ASP A 370 -14.63 10.62 -4.70
N ASP A 371 -14.40 11.48 -5.69
CA ASP A 371 -14.13 11.10 -7.09
C ASP A 371 -12.76 10.43 -7.24
N GLU A 372 -11.74 10.89 -6.50
CA GLU A 372 -10.41 10.27 -6.48
C GLU A 372 -10.41 8.85 -5.88
N LEU A 373 -11.38 8.56 -5.00
CA LEU A 373 -11.54 7.25 -4.35
C LEU A 373 -12.60 6.39 -5.05
N ALA A 374 -13.21 6.87 -6.13
CA ALA A 374 -14.23 6.13 -6.85
C ALA A 374 -13.62 4.96 -7.64
N TYR A 375 -14.29 3.82 -7.61
CA TYR A 375 -13.89 2.69 -8.45
C TYR A 375 -14.12 3.03 -9.92
N SER A 376 -13.06 2.92 -10.73
CA SER A 376 -13.08 3.25 -12.15
C SER A 376 -12.46 2.13 -12.98
N THR A 377 -12.99 1.84 -14.16
CA THR A 377 -12.39 0.91 -15.12
C THR A 377 -11.58 1.60 -16.22
N ALA A 378 -11.59 2.94 -16.25
CA ALA A 378 -10.85 3.72 -17.23
C ALA A 378 -9.34 3.53 -17.08
N VAL A 379 -8.60 3.60 -18.20
CA VAL A 379 -7.14 3.59 -18.17
C VAL A 379 -6.64 4.83 -17.41
N ASP A 380 -5.69 4.62 -16.51
CA ASP A 380 -5.02 5.63 -15.71
C ASP A 380 -3.58 5.80 -16.24
N PRO A 381 -3.30 6.89 -16.98
CA PRO A 381 -1.97 7.12 -17.57
C PRO A 381 -0.86 7.21 -16.53
N GLU A 382 -1.13 7.80 -15.37
CA GLU A 382 -0.15 7.95 -14.29
C GLU A 382 0.22 6.58 -13.70
N LEU A 383 -0.77 5.70 -13.51
CA LEU A 383 -0.50 4.33 -13.04
C LEU A 383 0.35 3.54 -14.06
N ARG A 384 0.11 3.73 -15.36
CA ARG A 384 0.93 3.11 -16.41
C ARG A 384 2.36 3.63 -16.39
N GLU A 385 2.56 4.93 -16.28
CA GLU A 385 3.89 5.54 -16.18
C GLU A 385 4.65 5.07 -14.94
N LEU A 386 3.98 4.96 -13.80
CA LEU A 386 4.57 4.43 -12.56
C LEU A 386 5.10 3.00 -12.75
N LEU A 387 4.42 2.17 -13.56
CA LEU A 387 4.84 0.82 -13.94
C LEU A 387 5.90 0.79 -15.07
N GLY A 388 6.38 1.94 -15.54
CA GLY A 388 7.33 2.03 -16.66
C GLY A 388 6.71 1.68 -18.02
N LEU A 389 5.38 1.77 -18.12
CA LEU A 389 4.64 1.60 -19.37
C LEU A 389 4.36 2.97 -20.02
N PRO A 390 4.20 3.03 -21.35
CA PRO A 390 3.68 4.22 -22.00
C PRO A 390 2.29 4.61 -21.43
N PRO A 391 1.93 5.90 -21.37
CA PRO A 391 0.70 6.39 -20.73
C PRO A 391 -0.59 5.82 -21.35
N GLU A 392 -0.53 5.33 -22.59
CA GLU A 392 -1.63 4.63 -23.24
C GLU A 392 -1.08 3.48 -24.09
N LEU A 393 -1.82 2.37 -24.14
CA LEU A 393 -1.58 1.33 -25.13
C LEU A 393 -2.46 1.64 -26.34
N ALA A 394 -1.85 2.04 -27.46
CA ALA A 394 -2.61 2.42 -28.65
C ALA A 394 -3.58 1.31 -29.08
N ILE A 395 -4.88 1.63 -29.15
CA ILE A 395 -5.85 0.82 -29.87
C ILE A 395 -5.71 1.18 -31.35
N GLU A 396 -5.40 0.19 -32.18
CA GLU A 396 -5.30 0.38 -33.63
C GLU A 396 -6.63 0.90 -34.17
N SER A 397 -6.65 2.20 -34.47
CA SER A 397 -7.80 2.87 -35.05
C SER A 397 -7.73 2.75 -36.57
N PRO A 398 -8.85 2.55 -37.28
CA PRO A 398 -8.86 2.44 -38.74
C PRO A 398 -8.40 3.70 -39.51
N GLU A 399 -8.00 4.77 -38.83
CA GLU A 399 -7.59 6.01 -39.50
C GLU A 399 -6.08 6.06 -39.70
N GLU A 400 -5.69 5.79 -40.94
CA GLU A 400 -4.53 6.42 -41.55
C GLU A 400 -4.66 7.95 -41.39
N THR A 401 -4.07 8.51 -40.34
CA THR A 401 -3.60 9.90 -40.42
C THR A 401 -2.35 9.93 -41.29
N ALA A 402 -2.50 9.51 -42.55
CA ALA A 402 -1.63 9.97 -43.60
C ALA A 402 -1.79 11.49 -43.62
N ALA A 403 -0.79 12.21 -43.12
CA ALA A 403 -0.71 13.65 -43.24
C ALA A 403 -0.96 14.00 -44.71
N SER A 404 -2.17 14.44 -45.04
CA SER A 404 -2.59 14.73 -46.39
C SER A 404 -2.37 16.21 -46.62
N GLY A 405 -1.09 16.60 -46.74
CA GLY A 405 -0.68 17.97 -46.97
C GLY A 405 0.62 18.05 -47.78
N PRO A 406 0.90 19.17 -48.46
CA PRO A 406 2.06 19.33 -49.35
C PRO A 406 3.42 19.24 -48.64
N PHE A 407 3.43 19.09 -47.31
CA PHE A 407 4.60 19.00 -46.44
C PHE A 407 4.68 17.68 -45.67
N ALA A 408 3.85 16.67 -46.00
CA ALA A 408 3.86 15.36 -45.33
C ALA A 408 5.24 14.67 -45.35
N TRP A 409 6.04 14.95 -46.38
CA TRP A 409 7.42 14.46 -46.53
C TRP A 409 8.43 15.10 -45.56
N LEU A 410 8.06 16.18 -44.86
CA LEU A 410 8.90 16.86 -43.86
C LEU A 410 8.68 16.34 -42.43
N ILE A 411 7.65 15.52 -42.21
CA ILE A 411 7.39 14.92 -40.90
C ILE A 411 8.00 13.52 -40.93
N PRO A 412 9.09 13.25 -40.17
CA PRO A 412 9.54 11.89 -40.01
C PRO A 412 8.39 11.08 -39.41
N THR A 413 7.93 10.07 -40.14
CA THR A 413 6.93 9.13 -39.65
C THR A 413 7.57 8.31 -38.54
N VAL A 414 7.37 8.75 -37.29
CA VAL A 414 7.62 7.93 -36.12
C VAL A 414 6.59 6.81 -36.18
N HIS A 415 6.96 5.71 -36.84
CA HIS A 415 6.19 4.49 -36.78
C HIS A 415 6.38 3.96 -35.36
N ALA A 416 5.45 4.28 -34.47
CA ALA A 416 5.19 3.40 -33.35
C ALA A 416 4.97 2.01 -33.98
N SER A 417 5.76 1.02 -33.56
CA SER A 417 5.62 -0.36 -34.02
C SER A 417 4.23 -0.88 -33.61
N THR A 418 3.24 -0.65 -34.46
CA THR A 418 1.87 -1.08 -34.27
C THR A 418 1.69 -2.43 -34.95
N VAL A 419 0.90 -3.30 -34.31
CA VAL A 419 0.41 -4.52 -34.95
C VAL A 419 -0.47 -4.12 -36.15
N SER A 420 -0.48 -4.96 -37.18
CA SER A 420 -1.18 -4.72 -38.43
C SER A 420 -2.69 -4.72 -38.21
N THR A 421 -3.33 -3.58 -38.47
CA THR A 421 -4.79 -3.42 -38.36
C THR A 421 -5.52 -4.43 -39.23
N SER A 422 -5.00 -4.75 -40.42
CA SER A 422 -5.58 -5.75 -41.33
C SER A 422 -5.55 -7.17 -40.75
N LEU A 423 -4.50 -7.50 -39.99
CA LEU A 423 -4.35 -8.79 -39.32
C LEU A 423 -5.29 -8.88 -38.12
N VAL A 424 -5.40 -7.80 -37.33
CA VAL A 424 -6.36 -7.72 -36.22
C VAL A 424 -7.80 -7.83 -36.71
N GLN A 425 -8.16 -7.14 -37.78
CA GLN A 425 -9.49 -7.26 -38.40
C GLN A 425 -9.77 -8.68 -38.89
N LEU A 426 -8.78 -9.36 -39.47
CA LEU A 426 -8.92 -10.75 -39.92
C LEU A 426 -9.16 -11.72 -38.75
N LEU A 427 -8.45 -11.54 -37.64
CA LEU A 427 -8.49 -12.44 -36.49
C LEU A 427 -9.65 -12.14 -35.52
N THR A 428 -10.20 -10.92 -35.56
CA THR A 428 -11.30 -10.51 -34.70
C THR A 428 -12.57 -11.29 -35.02
N GLY A 429 -13.09 -12.02 -34.02
CA GLY A 429 -14.25 -12.91 -34.17
C GLY A 429 -13.96 -14.24 -34.90
N TRP A 430 -12.70 -14.57 -35.21
CA TRP A 430 -12.40 -15.82 -35.92
C TRP A 430 -12.32 -17.01 -34.95
N VAL A 431 -13.26 -17.95 -35.10
CA VAL A 431 -13.23 -19.29 -34.51
C VAL A 431 -12.95 -20.29 -35.64
N PRO A 432 -11.74 -20.90 -35.72
CA PRO A 432 -11.35 -21.66 -36.91
C PRO A 432 -12.07 -23.01 -36.99
N ALA A 433 -12.53 -23.36 -38.20
CA ALA A 433 -12.86 -24.75 -38.52
C ALA A 433 -11.59 -25.59 -38.71
N ALA A 434 -11.70 -26.92 -38.65
CA ALA A 434 -10.56 -27.83 -38.79
C ALA A 434 -9.77 -27.60 -40.10
N ALA A 435 -10.46 -27.31 -41.21
CA ALA A 435 -9.84 -27.03 -42.51
C ALA A 435 -9.13 -25.65 -42.58
N GLU A 436 -9.42 -24.75 -41.66
CA GLU A 436 -8.87 -23.39 -41.61
C GLU A 436 -7.71 -23.27 -40.62
N LEU A 437 -7.46 -24.31 -39.83
CA LEU A 437 -6.56 -24.27 -38.68
C LEU A 437 -5.15 -23.82 -39.04
N ASP A 438 -4.60 -24.32 -40.16
CA ASP A 438 -3.25 -23.97 -40.60
C ASP A 438 -3.14 -22.48 -40.95
N ARG A 439 -4.16 -21.94 -41.63
CA ARG A 439 -4.22 -20.52 -41.98
C ARG A 439 -4.41 -19.66 -40.73
N TYR A 440 -5.26 -20.10 -39.81
CA TYR A 440 -5.51 -19.41 -38.54
C TYR A 440 -4.25 -19.34 -37.68
N LEU A 441 -3.56 -20.46 -37.49
CA LEU A 441 -2.34 -20.52 -36.66
C LEU A 441 -1.21 -19.69 -37.27
N LEU A 442 -1.08 -19.64 -38.59
CA LEU A 442 -0.11 -18.76 -39.26
C LEU A 442 -0.43 -17.27 -39.00
N ALA A 443 -1.70 -16.89 -39.06
CA ALA A 443 -2.11 -15.52 -38.76
C ALA A 443 -1.90 -15.17 -37.27
N MET A 444 -2.17 -16.09 -36.35
CA MET A 444 -1.89 -15.90 -34.92
C MET A 444 -0.39 -15.83 -34.62
N GLU A 445 0.44 -16.62 -35.29
CA GLU A 445 1.89 -16.53 -35.17
C GLU A 445 2.39 -15.16 -35.62
N GLN A 446 1.92 -14.66 -36.78
CA GLN A 446 2.25 -13.32 -37.26
C GLN A 446 1.82 -12.24 -36.26
N LEU A 447 0.64 -12.36 -35.64
CA LEU A 447 0.15 -11.41 -34.65
C LEU A 447 1.08 -11.36 -33.43
N LEU A 448 1.47 -12.53 -32.91
CA LEU A 448 2.39 -12.63 -31.79
C LEU A 448 3.78 -12.08 -32.16
N ASP A 449 4.25 -12.30 -33.38
CA ASP A 449 5.51 -11.75 -33.88
C ASP A 449 5.51 -10.23 -33.93
N GLU A 450 4.43 -9.63 -34.43
CA GLU A 450 4.26 -8.17 -34.46
C GLU A 450 4.19 -7.59 -33.04
N SER A 451 3.48 -8.26 -32.12
CA SER A 451 3.44 -7.88 -30.70
C SER A 451 4.83 -7.93 -30.04
N ILE A 452 5.58 -9.00 -30.29
CA ILE A 452 6.94 -9.16 -29.75
C ILE A 452 7.90 -8.13 -30.37
N ALA A 453 7.78 -7.84 -31.66
CA ALA A 453 8.58 -6.82 -32.32
C ALA A 453 8.31 -5.43 -31.72
N ALA A 454 7.06 -5.13 -31.35
CA ALA A 454 6.72 -3.90 -30.67
C ALA A 454 7.37 -3.77 -29.29
N GLU A 455 7.40 -4.86 -28.51
CA GLU A 455 8.10 -4.89 -27.22
C GLU A 455 9.62 -4.81 -27.38
N ARG A 456 10.20 -5.35 -28.47
CA ARG A 456 11.62 -5.15 -28.80
C ARG A 456 11.96 -3.67 -28.98
N ALA A 457 11.09 -2.91 -29.65
CA ALA A 457 11.31 -1.50 -29.93
C ALA A 457 11.34 -0.65 -28.66
N ARG A 458 10.65 -1.07 -27.60
CA ARG A 458 10.71 -0.41 -26.28
C ARG A 458 12.05 -0.62 -25.56
N GLY A 459 12.75 -1.72 -25.84
CA GLY A 459 14.05 -2.01 -25.24
C GLY A 459 14.02 -2.37 -23.74
N THR A 460 12.84 -2.66 -23.18
CA THR A 460 12.67 -3.01 -21.76
C THR A 460 13.34 -4.36 -21.42
N VAL A 461 13.17 -5.37 -22.27
CA VAL A 461 13.79 -6.68 -22.09
C VAL A 461 15.25 -6.62 -22.54
N PRO A 462 16.24 -6.97 -21.68
CA PRO A 462 17.65 -7.00 -22.08
C PRO A 462 17.87 -7.89 -23.31
N ALA A 463 18.70 -7.42 -24.25
CA ALA A 463 18.89 -8.05 -25.55
C ALA A 463 19.30 -9.53 -25.46
N GLU A 464 20.09 -9.89 -24.44
CA GLU A 464 20.53 -11.26 -24.17
C GLU A 464 19.39 -12.22 -23.79
N PHE A 465 18.30 -11.73 -23.18
CA PHE A 465 17.14 -12.52 -22.79
C PHE A 465 15.99 -12.43 -23.79
N PHE A 466 16.12 -11.62 -24.85
CA PHE A 466 15.05 -11.42 -25.81
C PHE A 466 14.62 -12.70 -26.57
N PRO A 467 15.54 -13.61 -26.97
CA PRO A 467 15.14 -14.89 -27.55
C PRO A 467 14.29 -15.74 -26.59
N LEU A 468 14.63 -15.74 -25.28
CA LEU A 468 13.81 -16.42 -24.27
C LEU A 468 12.43 -15.77 -24.14
N TYR A 469 12.37 -14.43 -24.20
CA TYR A 469 11.11 -13.69 -24.16
C TYR A 469 10.19 -14.02 -25.35
N GLN A 470 10.75 -14.17 -26.56
CA GLN A 470 10.03 -14.63 -27.75
C GLN A 470 9.33 -15.98 -27.53
N ASP A 471 10.04 -16.95 -26.97
CA ASP A 471 9.49 -18.26 -26.66
C ASP A 471 8.45 -18.21 -25.54
N LEU A 472 8.70 -17.38 -24.52
CA LEU A 472 7.82 -17.17 -23.37
C LEU A 472 6.44 -16.61 -23.79
N VAL A 473 6.40 -15.60 -24.67
CA VAL A 473 5.13 -15.03 -25.15
C VAL A 473 4.29 -16.09 -25.86
N ARG A 474 4.90 -16.83 -26.79
CA ARG A 474 4.22 -17.90 -27.55
C ARG A 474 3.73 -19.04 -26.65
N ALA A 475 4.58 -19.46 -25.70
CA ALA A 475 4.26 -20.52 -24.75
C ALA A 475 3.13 -20.12 -23.81
N THR A 476 3.12 -18.86 -23.37
CA THR A 476 2.05 -18.31 -22.53
C THR A 476 0.74 -18.28 -23.29
N ALA A 477 0.70 -17.72 -24.51
CA ALA A 477 -0.51 -17.73 -25.34
C ALA A 477 -1.04 -19.17 -25.58
N TRP A 478 -0.14 -20.14 -25.76
CA TRP A 478 -0.52 -21.54 -25.94
C TRP A 478 -1.10 -22.13 -24.65
N GLN A 479 -0.42 -21.92 -23.53
CA GLN A 479 -0.84 -22.41 -22.23
C GLN A 479 -2.18 -21.82 -21.77
N GLU A 480 -2.39 -20.53 -22.03
CA GLU A 480 -3.56 -19.79 -21.53
C GLU A 480 -4.81 -20.00 -22.39
N SER A 481 -4.68 -20.01 -23.72
CA SER A 481 -5.85 -20.06 -24.60
C SER A 481 -5.73 -21.02 -25.77
N CYS A 482 -4.57 -21.68 -25.94
CA CYS A 482 -4.23 -22.37 -27.18
C CYS A 482 -4.24 -21.47 -28.41
N TRP A 483 -3.73 -20.24 -28.26
CA TRP A 483 -3.74 -19.22 -29.33
C TRP A 483 -5.15 -18.90 -29.81
N ARG A 484 -6.10 -18.69 -28.89
CA ARG A 484 -7.48 -18.32 -29.20
C ARG A 484 -7.90 -17.08 -28.45
N GLN A 485 -8.45 -16.10 -29.15
CA GLN A 485 -9.18 -15.00 -28.50
C GLN A 485 -10.64 -15.35 -28.29
N PHE A 486 -11.26 -16.03 -29.26
CA PHE A 486 -12.71 -16.23 -29.34
C PHE A 486 -13.08 -17.72 -29.36
N VAL A 487 -14.27 -18.03 -28.85
CA VAL A 487 -14.91 -19.35 -28.88
C VAL A 487 -16.37 -19.21 -29.28
N ALA A 488 -16.93 -20.28 -29.83
CA ALA A 488 -18.36 -20.39 -30.07
C ALA A 488 -19.05 -20.91 -28.81
N GLU A 489 -19.93 -20.11 -28.21
CA GLU A 489 -20.72 -20.47 -27.04
C GLU A 489 -22.19 -20.11 -27.30
N ASN A 490 -23.11 -21.04 -27.08
CA ASN A 490 -24.55 -20.86 -27.31
C ASN A 490 -24.92 -20.26 -28.70
N GLY A 491 -24.13 -20.59 -29.72
CA GLY A 491 -24.34 -20.10 -31.09
C GLY A 491 -23.81 -18.68 -31.37
N ALA A 492 -23.18 -18.03 -30.38
CA ALA A 492 -22.52 -16.74 -30.54
C ALA A 492 -20.99 -16.88 -30.47
N VAL A 493 -20.27 -16.04 -31.20
CA VAL A 493 -18.82 -15.90 -31.03
C VAL A 493 -18.57 -14.92 -29.90
N VAL A 494 -17.91 -15.39 -28.85
CA VAL A 494 -17.60 -14.61 -27.65
C VAL A 494 -16.10 -14.72 -27.33
N PRO A 495 -15.49 -13.71 -26.67
CA PRO A 495 -14.13 -13.84 -26.19
C PRO A 495 -14.03 -14.94 -25.13
N ILE A 496 -12.91 -15.66 -25.07
CA ILE A 496 -12.67 -16.66 -24.02
C ILE A 496 -12.65 -15.96 -22.67
N ARG A 497 -13.41 -16.49 -21.71
CA ARG A 497 -13.42 -16.02 -20.33
C ARG A 497 -13.17 -17.18 -19.38
N SER A 498 -12.31 -16.94 -18.38
CA SER A 498 -12.21 -17.82 -17.21
C SER A 498 -13.27 -17.45 -16.16
N SER A 499 -13.59 -18.38 -15.27
CA SER A 499 -14.43 -18.10 -14.10
C SER A 499 -13.82 -17.05 -13.15
N ALA A 500 -12.50 -16.87 -13.18
CA ALA A 500 -11.78 -15.90 -12.36
C ALA A 500 -11.68 -14.49 -13.01
N GLY A 501 -12.34 -14.25 -14.15
CA GLY A 501 -12.41 -12.94 -14.80
C GLY A 501 -11.29 -12.64 -15.82
N SER A 502 -10.41 -13.61 -16.11
CA SER A 502 -9.42 -13.52 -17.20
C SER A 502 -10.03 -13.62 -18.61
N VAL A 503 -9.49 -12.89 -19.59
CA VAL A 503 -10.06 -12.78 -20.94
C VAL A 503 -9.05 -12.93 -22.09
N GLY A 504 -9.51 -13.54 -23.19
CA GLY A 504 -8.86 -13.51 -24.50
C GLY A 504 -7.61 -14.39 -24.64
N LEU A 505 -6.80 -14.08 -25.67
CA LEU A 505 -5.63 -14.79 -26.14
C LEU A 505 -4.61 -15.06 -25.03
N MET A 506 -4.33 -14.05 -24.22
CA MET A 506 -3.35 -14.10 -23.15
C MET A 506 -4.00 -14.34 -21.77
N GLN A 507 -5.31 -14.57 -21.70
CA GLN A 507 -6.09 -14.72 -20.45
C GLN A 507 -5.72 -13.65 -19.40
N ILE A 508 -5.80 -12.37 -19.79
CA ILE A 508 -5.45 -11.24 -18.92
C ILE A 508 -6.58 -11.01 -17.92
N ASN A 509 -6.25 -10.97 -16.64
CA ASN A 509 -7.24 -10.78 -15.58
C ASN A 509 -7.66 -9.32 -15.44
N GLN A 510 -8.96 -9.05 -15.64
CA GLN A 510 -9.51 -7.69 -15.67
C GLN A 510 -9.47 -6.97 -14.33
N HIS A 511 -9.51 -7.70 -13.21
CA HIS A 511 -9.42 -7.10 -11.87
C HIS A 511 -7.97 -6.78 -11.51
N VAL A 512 -7.04 -7.70 -11.81
CA VAL A 512 -5.60 -7.49 -11.58
C VAL A 512 -5.09 -6.28 -12.36
N TRP A 513 -5.48 -6.18 -13.63
CA TRP A 513 -4.95 -5.17 -14.54
C TRP A 513 -5.87 -3.99 -14.79
N ARG A 514 -6.86 -3.79 -13.91
CA ARG A 514 -7.74 -2.60 -13.92
C ARG A 514 -6.92 -1.32 -13.88
N ASN A 515 -7.39 -0.27 -14.57
CA ASN A 515 -6.70 1.01 -14.79
C ASN A 515 -5.39 0.95 -15.57
N ILE A 516 -4.83 -0.24 -15.79
CA ILE A 516 -3.60 -0.37 -16.58
C ILE A 516 -3.97 -0.61 -18.05
N TYR A 517 -5.02 -1.37 -18.34
CA TYR A 517 -5.49 -1.63 -19.70
C TYR A 517 -6.99 -1.37 -19.85
N ASP A 518 -7.38 -0.96 -21.05
CA ASP A 518 -8.78 -0.89 -21.46
C ASP A 518 -9.43 -2.29 -21.45
N LEU A 519 -10.43 -2.46 -20.58
CA LEU A 519 -11.06 -3.76 -20.36
C LEU A 519 -11.92 -4.21 -21.55
N GLU A 520 -12.49 -3.28 -22.31
CA GLU A 520 -13.28 -3.60 -23.50
C GLU A 520 -12.36 -4.04 -24.65
N ALA A 521 -11.26 -3.31 -24.87
CA ALA A 521 -10.26 -3.66 -25.86
C ALA A 521 -9.60 -5.00 -25.56
N LEU A 522 -9.32 -5.33 -24.29
CA LEU A 522 -8.82 -6.66 -23.89
C LEU A 522 -9.74 -7.80 -24.33
N GLN A 523 -11.06 -7.56 -24.35
CA GLN A 523 -12.06 -8.56 -24.73
C GLN A 523 -12.24 -8.63 -26.24
N ASN A 524 -12.33 -7.47 -26.90
CA ASN A 524 -12.83 -7.39 -28.27
C ASN A 524 -11.73 -7.24 -29.33
N ASN A 525 -10.50 -6.89 -28.93
CA ASN A 525 -9.38 -6.69 -29.84
C ASN A 525 -8.23 -7.66 -29.52
N VAL A 526 -8.02 -8.62 -30.43
CA VAL A 526 -6.99 -9.66 -30.26
C VAL A 526 -5.56 -9.10 -30.31
N GLY A 527 -5.30 -8.06 -31.11
CA GLY A 527 -4.00 -7.38 -31.15
C GLY A 527 -3.72 -6.62 -29.86
N TYR A 528 -4.74 -5.93 -29.32
CA TYR A 528 -4.64 -5.27 -28.02
C TYR A 528 -4.38 -6.27 -26.89
N ASN A 529 -5.09 -7.41 -26.88
CA ASN A 529 -4.87 -8.48 -25.90
C ASN A 529 -3.45 -9.08 -26.01
N ALA A 530 -2.97 -9.33 -27.24
CA ALA A 530 -1.61 -9.80 -27.48
C ALA A 530 -0.56 -8.82 -26.93
N ARG A 531 -0.68 -7.52 -27.28
CA ARG A 531 0.25 -6.47 -26.85
C ARG A 531 0.23 -6.27 -25.34
N ALA A 532 -0.95 -6.20 -24.73
CA ALA A 532 -1.08 -6.10 -23.29
C ALA A 532 -0.43 -7.31 -22.58
N GLY A 533 -0.67 -8.53 -23.07
CA GLY A 533 -0.04 -9.73 -22.51
C GLY A 533 1.48 -9.74 -22.68
N SER A 534 1.97 -9.18 -23.79
CA SER A 534 3.39 -8.96 -24.06
C SER A 534 4.01 -7.98 -23.05
N GLU A 535 3.38 -6.82 -22.82
CA GLU A 535 3.80 -5.83 -21.81
C GLU A 535 3.85 -6.45 -20.40
N ILE A 536 2.82 -7.22 -20.03
CA ILE A 536 2.75 -7.90 -18.74
C ILE A 536 3.89 -8.92 -18.57
N LEU A 537 4.14 -9.76 -19.58
CA LEU A 537 5.22 -10.74 -19.53
C LEU A 537 6.60 -10.08 -19.47
N SER A 538 6.77 -8.95 -20.16
CA SER A 538 7.99 -8.14 -20.14
C SER A 538 8.25 -7.62 -18.72
N HIS A 539 7.24 -7.02 -18.10
CA HIS A 539 7.28 -6.57 -16.70
C HIS A 539 7.66 -7.71 -15.73
N TYR A 540 6.98 -8.86 -15.80
CA TYR A 540 7.30 -9.99 -14.92
C TYR A 540 8.66 -10.63 -15.18
N LEU A 541 9.12 -10.65 -16.43
CA LEU A 541 10.45 -11.13 -16.77
C LEU A 541 11.52 -10.21 -16.18
N VAL A 542 11.41 -8.91 -16.40
CA VAL A 542 12.45 -7.93 -16.03
C VAL A 542 12.41 -7.64 -14.53
N ASP A 543 11.26 -7.22 -14.02
CA ASP A 543 11.15 -6.65 -12.68
C ASP A 543 11.07 -7.70 -11.57
N TYR A 544 10.81 -8.97 -11.94
CA TYR A 544 10.75 -10.07 -10.99
C TYR A 544 11.78 -11.16 -11.28
N ALA A 545 11.72 -11.84 -12.43
CA ALA A 545 12.56 -13.01 -12.68
C ALA A 545 14.05 -12.67 -12.87
N ILE A 546 14.36 -11.67 -13.71
CA ILE A 546 15.72 -11.19 -13.94
C ILE A 546 16.23 -10.45 -12.70
N LYS A 547 15.46 -9.50 -12.16
CA LYS A 547 15.85 -8.72 -10.98
C LYS A 547 16.19 -9.60 -9.77
N ARG A 548 15.46 -10.72 -9.56
CA ARG A 548 15.76 -11.69 -8.48
C ARG A 548 16.76 -12.78 -8.88
N GLY A 549 17.34 -12.70 -10.08
CA GLY A 549 18.42 -13.58 -10.53
C GLY A 549 18.02 -15.04 -10.67
N GLU A 550 16.77 -15.35 -11.03
CA GLU A 550 16.28 -16.75 -11.03
C GLU A 550 17.10 -17.68 -11.94
N HIS A 551 17.64 -17.18 -13.07
CA HIS A 551 18.55 -17.95 -13.93
C HIS A 551 19.87 -18.35 -13.26
N THR A 552 20.32 -17.60 -12.25
CA THR A 552 21.59 -17.84 -11.56
C THR A 552 21.48 -18.92 -10.48
N VAL A 553 20.26 -19.14 -9.96
CA VAL A 553 20.02 -20.06 -8.84
C VAL A 553 20.48 -21.48 -9.17
N ASN A 554 20.15 -21.96 -10.38
CA ASN A 554 20.57 -23.28 -10.88
C ASN A 554 21.54 -23.18 -12.08
N GLY A 555 21.96 -21.97 -12.48
CA GLY A 555 22.76 -21.74 -13.68
C GLY A 555 22.02 -22.09 -14.98
N ASN A 556 20.71 -21.89 -15.02
CA ASN A 556 19.86 -22.21 -16.17
C ASN A 556 19.04 -20.98 -16.61
N VAL A 557 19.29 -20.47 -17.81
CA VAL A 557 18.57 -19.29 -18.34
C VAL A 557 17.06 -19.52 -18.45
N ASP A 558 16.64 -20.76 -18.76
CA ASP A 558 15.22 -21.10 -18.94
C ASP A 558 14.42 -21.06 -17.64
N ASP A 559 15.09 -21.01 -16.48
CA ASP A 559 14.43 -20.81 -15.19
C ASP A 559 13.73 -19.43 -15.15
N LEU A 560 14.18 -18.45 -15.94
CA LEU A 560 13.46 -17.18 -16.12
C LEU A 560 12.07 -17.40 -16.71
N ALA A 561 11.92 -18.23 -17.75
CA ALA A 561 10.61 -18.47 -18.36
C ALA A 561 9.66 -19.14 -17.36
N ARG A 562 10.16 -20.10 -16.58
CA ARG A 562 9.37 -20.81 -15.56
C ARG A 562 8.97 -19.89 -14.41
N ALA A 563 9.90 -19.06 -13.94
CA ALA A 563 9.64 -18.09 -12.88
C ALA A 563 8.62 -17.03 -13.34
N THR A 564 8.81 -16.46 -14.53
CA THR A 564 7.93 -15.45 -15.11
C THR A 564 6.51 -15.99 -15.31
N TYR A 565 6.36 -17.19 -15.88
CA TYR A 565 5.04 -17.79 -16.02
C TYR A 565 4.38 -18.09 -14.67
N GLY A 566 5.17 -18.51 -13.68
CA GLY A 566 4.73 -18.64 -12.30
C GLY A 566 4.12 -17.34 -11.76
N VAL A 567 4.74 -16.19 -12.00
CA VAL A 567 4.18 -14.88 -11.63
C VAL A 567 2.96 -14.53 -12.48
N TYR A 568 3.01 -14.73 -13.80
CA TYR A 568 1.90 -14.44 -14.71
C TYR A 568 0.59 -15.14 -14.27
N ASN A 569 0.69 -16.43 -13.99
CA ASN A 569 -0.43 -17.28 -13.61
C ASN A 569 -0.97 -16.96 -12.20
N GLY A 570 -0.09 -16.77 -11.22
CA GLY A 570 -0.47 -16.75 -9.79
C GLY A 570 -0.22 -15.45 -9.03
N GLY A 571 0.57 -14.54 -9.58
CA GLY A 571 1.05 -13.32 -8.93
C GLY A 571 2.44 -13.49 -8.29
N PRO A 572 3.02 -12.40 -7.75
CA PRO A 572 4.43 -12.34 -7.30
C PRO A 572 4.89 -13.44 -6.33
N ARG A 573 4.02 -13.96 -5.45
CA ARG A 573 4.33 -15.05 -4.49
C ARG A 573 4.73 -16.36 -5.15
N HIS A 574 4.42 -16.49 -6.44
CA HIS A 574 4.58 -17.72 -7.18
C HIS A 574 5.88 -17.79 -7.99
N LEU A 575 6.73 -16.78 -7.90
CA LEU A 575 7.99 -16.71 -8.63
C LEU A 575 8.86 -17.95 -8.46
N THR A 576 8.99 -18.45 -7.23
CA THR A 576 9.93 -19.53 -6.89
C THR A 576 9.31 -20.93 -6.99
N ARG A 577 8.01 -21.03 -7.33
CA ARG A 577 7.26 -22.29 -7.22
C ARG A 577 7.83 -23.40 -8.10
N TYR A 578 8.42 -23.06 -9.24
CA TYR A 578 8.96 -24.01 -10.21
C TYR A 578 10.13 -24.84 -9.64
N ARG A 579 10.84 -24.30 -8.64
CA ARG A 579 11.99 -24.94 -7.99
C ARG A 579 11.71 -25.38 -6.55
N GLN A 580 10.82 -24.69 -5.83
CA GLN A 580 10.44 -25.06 -4.46
C GLN A 580 9.27 -26.06 -4.42
N GLY A 581 8.55 -26.20 -5.54
CA GLY A 581 7.33 -26.98 -5.63
C GLY A 581 6.12 -26.22 -5.07
N SER A 582 4.95 -26.43 -5.68
CA SER A 582 3.67 -26.02 -5.09
C SER A 582 3.09 -27.17 -4.25
N ARG A 583 2.41 -26.86 -3.14
CA ARG A 583 1.62 -27.85 -2.40
C ARG A 583 0.35 -28.27 -3.16
N SER A 584 -0.15 -27.42 -4.05
CA SER A 584 -1.31 -27.70 -4.89
C SER A 584 -0.97 -28.61 -6.07
N ALA A 585 -1.68 -29.74 -6.20
CA ALA A 585 -1.54 -30.64 -7.34
C ALA A 585 -1.88 -29.96 -8.67
N TYR A 586 -2.92 -29.12 -8.65
CA TYR A 586 -3.32 -28.33 -9.81
C TYR A 586 -2.20 -27.39 -10.27
N LEU A 587 -1.60 -26.63 -9.34
CA LEU A 587 -0.51 -25.72 -9.71
C LEU A 587 0.72 -26.46 -10.23
N ARG A 588 1.04 -27.65 -9.69
CA ARG A 588 2.12 -28.49 -10.26
C ARG A 588 1.82 -28.93 -11.70
N SER A 589 0.56 -29.30 -11.99
CA SER A 589 0.18 -29.65 -13.38
C SER A 589 0.22 -28.44 -14.32
N VAL A 590 -0.11 -27.25 -13.83
CA VAL A 590 0.01 -26.00 -14.60
C VAL A 590 1.47 -25.73 -14.96
N ASP A 591 2.38 -25.81 -13.98
CA ASP A 591 3.81 -25.57 -14.21
C ASP A 591 4.44 -26.60 -15.15
N ALA A 592 4.10 -27.89 -14.99
CA ALA A 592 4.56 -28.96 -15.86
C ALA A 592 4.03 -28.77 -17.29
N GLY A 593 2.75 -28.48 -17.43
CA GLY A 593 2.10 -28.26 -18.73
C GLY A 593 2.64 -27.03 -19.46
N PHE A 594 2.98 -25.95 -18.74
CA PHE A 594 3.67 -24.80 -19.33
C PHE A 594 5.08 -25.18 -19.79
N TRP A 595 5.84 -25.88 -18.95
CA TRP A 595 7.22 -26.27 -19.28
C TRP A 595 7.29 -27.16 -20.52
N GLU A 596 6.40 -28.15 -20.64
CA GLU A 596 6.30 -29.01 -21.83
C GLU A 596 6.01 -28.19 -23.09
N LYS A 597 5.06 -27.24 -23.03
CA LYS A 597 4.71 -26.37 -24.16
C LYS A 597 5.86 -25.44 -24.56
N TYR A 598 6.52 -24.85 -23.57
CA TYR A 598 7.68 -23.99 -23.78
C TYR A 598 8.82 -24.73 -24.51
N GLN A 599 9.12 -25.96 -24.08
CA GLN A 599 10.11 -26.81 -24.74
C GLN A 599 9.66 -27.22 -26.16
N ALA A 600 8.40 -27.60 -26.33
CA ALA A 600 7.87 -28.02 -27.63
C ALA A 600 7.92 -26.88 -28.67
N LEU A 601 7.58 -25.64 -28.30
CA LEU A 601 7.69 -24.49 -29.21
C LEU A 601 9.11 -24.29 -29.76
N ARG A 602 10.13 -24.48 -28.92
CA ARG A 602 11.54 -24.35 -29.33
C ARG A 602 11.99 -25.45 -30.29
N THR A 603 11.31 -26.59 -30.30
CA THR A 603 11.63 -27.72 -31.19
C THR A 603 10.80 -27.76 -32.46
N THR A 604 9.49 -27.48 -32.36
CA THR A 604 8.50 -27.71 -33.43
C THR A 604 7.78 -26.44 -33.88
N GLY A 605 8.07 -25.29 -33.26
CA GLY A 605 7.45 -24.01 -33.58
C GLY A 605 5.93 -24.00 -33.38
N ALA A 606 5.24 -23.06 -34.04
CA ALA A 606 3.79 -22.89 -33.96
C ALA A 606 2.96 -24.14 -34.29
N SER A 607 3.52 -25.08 -35.06
CA SER A 607 2.83 -26.31 -35.45
C SER A 607 2.43 -27.17 -34.25
N ALA A 608 3.17 -27.08 -33.14
CA ALA A 608 2.88 -27.79 -31.90
C ALA A 608 1.50 -27.43 -31.32
N VAL A 609 1.03 -26.21 -31.56
CA VAL A 609 -0.24 -25.68 -31.02
C VAL A 609 -1.45 -26.41 -31.60
N LYS A 610 -1.33 -27.05 -32.78
CA LYS A 610 -2.41 -27.82 -33.43
C LYS A 610 -3.02 -28.88 -32.52
N GLN A 611 -2.24 -29.46 -31.59
CA GLN A 611 -2.71 -30.48 -30.67
C GLN A 611 -3.87 -30.00 -29.77
N CYS A 612 -3.99 -28.69 -29.53
CA CYS A 612 -5.09 -28.12 -28.74
C CYS A 612 -6.45 -28.18 -29.44
N TYR A 613 -6.48 -28.36 -30.77
CA TYR A 613 -7.68 -28.29 -31.59
C TYR A 613 -8.22 -29.69 -31.93
N GLY A 614 -7.75 -30.73 -31.24
CA GLY A 614 -8.16 -32.11 -31.47
C GLY A 614 -7.51 -32.77 -32.69
N GLY A 615 -6.39 -32.25 -33.18
CA GLY A 615 -5.61 -32.86 -34.26
C GLY A 615 -4.74 -34.03 -33.77
N ALA A 616 -4.99 -35.22 -34.32
CA ALA A 616 -4.05 -36.33 -34.35
C ALA A 616 -2.90 -36.08 -35.35
#